data_AF-A0A966XFZ8-F1
#
_entry.id   AF-A0A966XFZ8-F1
#
_cell.length_a   1.000
_cell.length_b   1.000
_cell.length_c   1.000
_cell.angle_alpha   90.00
_cell.angle_beta   90.00
_cell.angle_gamma   90.00
#
_symmetry.space_group_name_H-M   'P 1'
#
loop_
_entity.id
_entity.type
_entity.pdbx_description
1 polymer ?
#
loop_
_entity_poly.entity_id
_entity_poly.type
_entity_poly.pdbx_seq_one_letter_code
_entity_poly.pdbx_strand_id
1 'polypeptide(L)' 'AFEEQSHPLYASARLWDDGIIDPRKTRDVLYLSLRAALNAPIADTRFGVFRM' A
#
# COMPACT_ATOMS: atom_id res chain seq x y z
N ALA A 1 -18.43 -0.75 -17.85
CA ALA A 1 -17.83 -1.80 -16.98
C ALA A 1 -16.46 -1.35 -16.46
N PHE A 2 -15.45 -1.15 -17.33
CA PHE A 2 -14.11 -0.74 -16.89
C PHE A 2 -14.09 0.55 -16.07
N GLU A 3 -14.73 1.63 -16.55
CA GLU A 3 -14.76 2.93 -15.87
C GLU A 3 -15.26 2.87 -14.42
N GLU A 4 -16.28 2.07 -14.16
CA GLU A 4 -16.85 1.92 -12.83
C GLU A 4 -15.92 1.12 -11.92
N GLN A 5 -15.33 0.06 -12.47
CA GLN A 5 -14.45 -0.85 -11.72
C GLN A 5 -13.04 -0.28 -11.50
N SER A 6 -12.64 0.73 -12.29
CA SER A 6 -11.37 1.45 -12.12
C SER A 6 -11.47 2.63 -11.16
N HIS A 7 -12.68 3.04 -10.76
CA HIS A 7 -12.86 4.15 -9.84
C HIS A 7 -12.30 3.81 -8.44
N PRO A 8 -11.59 4.72 -7.75
CA PRO A 8 -10.96 4.43 -6.46
C PRO A 8 -11.94 3.84 -5.40
N LEU A 9 -13.16 4.37 -5.34
CA LEU A 9 -14.19 3.86 -4.42
C LEU A 9 -14.58 2.40 -4.67
N TYR A 10 -14.45 1.91 -5.92
CA TYR A 10 -14.73 0.51 -6.22
C TYR A 10 -13.70 -0.42 -5.58
N ALA A 11 -12.41 -0.03 -5.59
CA ALA A 11 -11.31 -0.77 -4.97
C ALA A 11 -11.38 -0.71 -3.44
N SER A 12 -11.56 0.48 -2.85
CA SER A 12 -11.57 0.63 -1.39
C SER A 12 -12.79 -0.03 -0.73
N ALA A 13 -13.95 -0.05 -1.41
CA ALA A 13 -15.12 -0.78 -0.93
C ALA A 13 -14.90 -2.31 -0.83
N ARG A 14 -13.83 -2.82 -1.45
CA ARG A 14 -13.45 -4.24 -1.48
C ARG A 14 -12.14 -4.53 -0.75
N LEU A 15 -11.56 -3.53 -0.07
CA LEU A 15 -10.29 -3.63 0.63
C LEU A 15 -9.14 -4.08 -0.28
N TRP A 16 -9.17 -3.69 -1.56
CA TRP A 16 -8.03 -3.90 -2.45
C TRP A 16 -6.89 -2.93 -2.14
N ASP A 17 -7.22 -1.83 -1.48
CA ASP A 17 -6.33 -0.85 -0.87
C ASP A 17 -6.74 -0.63 0.60
N ASP A 18 -5.82 -0.07 1.38
CA ASP A 18 -6.05 0.28 2.78
C ASP A 18 -6.74 1.64 2.98
N GLY A 19 -7.17 2.30 1.87
CA GLY A 19 -7.96 3.52 1.90
C GLY A 19 -7.49 4.60 0.90
N ILE A 20 -8.44 5.43 0.47
CA ILE A 20 -8.20 6.65 -0.32
C ILE A 20 -7.76 7.76 0.62
N ILE A 21 -6.65 8.43 0.29
CA ILE A 21 -6.11 9.54 1.07
C ILE A 21 -6.09 10.84 0.26
N ASP A 22 -6.20 11.97 0.95
CA ASP A 22 -5.88 13.28 0.37
C ASP A 22 -4.41 13.27 -0.09
N PRO A 23 -4.10 13.59 -1.37
CA PRO A 23 -2.72 13.61 -1.85
C PRO A 23 -1.77 14.51 -1.04
N ARG A 24 -2.30 15.55 -0.39
CA ARG A 24 -1.52 16.45 0.48
C ARG A 24 -1.11 15.79 1.80
N LYS A 25 -1.73 14.66 2.17
CA LYS A 25 -1.49 13.90 3.40
C LYS A 25 -0.59 12.69 3.22
N THR A 26 -0.13 12.40 2.00
CA THR A 26 0.76 11.27 1.72
C THR A 26 1.98 11.21 2.66
N ARG A 27 2.62 12.36 2.95
CA ARG A 27 3.77 12.42 3.87
C ARG A 27 3.42 11.94 5.28
N ASP A 28 2.30 12.41 5.83
CA ASP A 28 1.89 12.09 7.20
C ASP A 28 1.51 10.60 7.31
N VAL A 29 0.79 10.08 6.32
CA VAL A 29 0.41 8.66 6.25
C VAL A 29 1.65 7.77 6.18
N LEU A 30 2.59 8.05 5.26
CA LEU A 30 3.83 7.29 5.16
C LEU A 30 4.67 7.35 6.44
N TYR A 31 4.77 8.53 7.06
CA TYR A 31 5.50 8.69 8.32
C TYR A 31 4.92 7.79 9.42
N LEU A 32 3.60 7.79 9.61
CA LEU A 32 2.95 6.97 10.62
C LEU A 32 3.07 5.47 10.31
N SER A 33 2.89 5.06 9.05
CA SER A 33 3.02 3.66 8.63
C SER A 33 4.44 3.12 8.82
N LEU A 34 5.46 3.90 8.45
CA LEU A 34 6.86 3.51 8.69
C LEU A 34 7.18 3.43 10.18
N ARG A 35 6.72 4.41 10.98
CA ARG A 35 6.88 4.38 12.44
C ARG A 35 6.23 3.13 13.04
N ALA A 36 5.06 2.73 12.56
CA ALA A 36 4.39 1.52 13.00
C ALA A 36 5.17 0.26 12.62
N ALA A 37 5.63 0.16 11.35
CA ALA A 37 6.40 -0.97 10.85
C ALA A 37 7.72 -1.22 11.62
N LEU A 38 8.37 -0.16 12.10
CA LEU A 38 9.62 -0.23 12.87
C LEU A 38 9.48 -0.85 14.28
N ASN A 39 8.27 -1.22 14.71
CA ASN A 39 8.08 -2.02 15.94
C ASN A 39 8.40 -3.51 15.73
N ALA A 40 8.61 -3.95 14.49
CA ALA A 40 9.10 -5.28 14.14
C ALA A 40 10.56 -5.23 13.64
N PRO A 41 11.36 -6.30 13.85
CA PRO A 41 12.71 -6.36 13.30
C PRO A 41 12.71 -6.38 11.77
N ILE A 42 13.69 -5.73 11.16
CA ILE A 42 13.92 -5.79 9.71
C ILE A 42 14.54 -7.15 9.37
N ALA A 43 13.85 -7.95 8.55
CA ALA A 43 14.31 -9.28 8.16
C ALA A 43 15.26 -9.25 6.96
N ASP A 44 16.20 -10.19 6.90
CA ASP A 44 17.03 -10.41 5.72
C ASP A 44 16.18 -10.88 4.53
N THR A 45 16.44 -10.33 3.34
CA THR A 45 15.75 -10.74 2.11
C THR A 45 16.45 -11.94 1.47
N ARG A 46 15.70 -12.99 1.13
CA ARG A 46 16.18 -14.15 0.37
C ARG A 46 15.45 -14.22 -0.96
N PHE A 47 16.15 -14.00 -2.07
CA PHE A 47 15.56 -14.06 -3.40
C PHE A 47 15.42 -15.50 -3.92
N GLY A 48 14.44 -15.70 -4.80
CA GLY A 48 14.31 -16.93 -5.59
C GLY A 48 15.24 -16.93 -6.82
N VAL A 49 14.97 -17.82 -7.76
CA VAL A 49 15.73 -17.91 -9.01
C VAL A 49 15.34 -16.77 -9.95
N PHE A 50 16.33 -16.03 -10.44
CA PHE A 50 16.14 -15.09 -11.54
C PHE A 50 16.20 -15.82 -12.88
N ARG A 51 15.17 -15.66 -13.72
CA ARG A 51 15.19 -16.13 -15.11
C ARG A 51 15.91 -15.07 -15.95
N MET A 52 17.09 -15.43 -16.44
CA MET A 52 17.89 -14.64 -17.38
C MET A 52 17.42 -14.86 -18.82
#